data_AF-A0A662HAG3-F1
#
_entry.id   AF-A0A662HAG3-F1
#
_cell.length_a   1.000
_cell.length_b   1.000
_cell.length_c   1.000
_cell.angle_alpha   90.00
_cell.angle_beta   90.00
_cell.angle_gamma   90.00
#
_symmetry.space_group_name_H-M   'P 1'
#
loop_
_entity.id
_entity.type
_entity.pdbx_description
1 polymer ?
#
loop_
_entity_poly.entity_id
_entity_poly.type
_entity_poly.pdbx_seq_one_letter_code
_entity_poly.pdbx_strand_id
1 'polypeptide(L)'
;MSIKEYGRILGKIHFTIVLEPEHIGEFKERIVETVENAGLKAYVRADGYAIMQNEMVGALGLPHVRLGIVEDKVMVWIRDPHKLDGELIEKAGLGVEEYVMQILNVTRALLDAFNLYREKAKAIYIEYPIFNY
;
A
#
# COMPACT_ATOMS: atom_id res chain seq x y z
N MET A 1 5.24 0.67 20.37
CA MET A 1 4.78 1.91 19.71
C MET A 1 3.26 2.03 19.92
N SER A 2 2.72 3.21 20.15
CA SER A 2 1.27 3.41 20.33
C SER A 2 0.52 3.30 19.00
N ILE A 3 -0.77 2.96 19.05
CA ILE A 3 -1.61 2.85 17.84
C ILE A 3 -1.68 4.18 17.05
N LYS A 4 -1.65 5.31 17.76
CA LYS A 4 -1.62 6.65 17.15
C LYS A 4 -0.29 6.92 16.43
N GLU A 5 0.83 6.46 16.98
CA GLU A 5 2.13 6.57 16.31
C GLU A 5 2.19 5.70 15.06
N TYR A 6 1.67 4.47 15.09
CA TYR A 6 1.53 3.65 13.90
C TYR A 6 0.69 4.35 12.83
N GLY A 7 -0.48 4.89 13.19
CA GLY A 7 -1.31 5.66 12.26
C GLY A 7 -0.57 6.85 11.63
N ARG A 8 0.22 7.59 12.43
CA ARG A 8 1.05 8.69 11.90
C ARG A 8 2.14 8.22 10.93
N ILE A 9 2.77 7.07 11.21
CA ILE A 9 3.80 6.49 10.33
C ILE A 9 3.19 6.02 9.02
N LEU A 10 2.09 5.27 9.10
CA LEU A 10 1.35 4.80 7.93
C LEU A 10 0.87 5.95 7.05
N GLY A 11 0.47 7.08 7.65
CA GLY A 11 0.05 8.27 6.92
C GLY A 11 1.15 8.99 6.13
N LYS A 12 2.42 8.63 6.29
CA LYS A 12 3.54 9.16 5.48
C LYS A 12 3.81 8.34 4.23
N ILE A 13 3.12 7.21 4.03
CA ILE A 13 3.35 6.34 2.88
C ILE A 13 2.53 6.87 1.72
N HIS A 14 3.21 7.50 0.77
CA HIS A 14 2.61 7.97 -0.47
C HIS A 14 3.61 7.85 -1.62
N PHE A 15 3.28 7.02 -2.62
CA PHE A 15 4.09 6.87 -3.82
C PHE A 15 3.28 7.33 -5.03
N THR A 16 3.94 7.96 -5.98
CA THR A 16 3.35 8.26 -7.29
C THR A 16 4.44 8.11 -8.34
N ILE A 17 4.11 7.42 -9.42
CA ILE A 17 4.99 7.28 -10.58
C ILE A 17 4.17 7.59 -11.83
N VAL A 18 4.77 8.38 -12.72
CA VAL A 18 4.23 8.70 -14.04
C VAL A 18 5.09 7.98 -15.05
N LEU A 19 4.49 7.08 -15.83
CA LEU A 19 5.17 6.24 -16.81
C LEU A 19 4.69 6.57 -18.22
N GLU A 20 5.40 6.10 -19.24
CA GLU A 20 4.81 6.04 -20.58
C GLU A 20 3.68 4.99 -20.62
N PRO A 21 2.60 5.19 -21.40
CA PRO A 21 1.45 4.29 -21.45
C PRO A 21 1.80 2.82 -21.71
N GLU A 22 2.81 2.55 -22.54
CA GLU A 22 3.30 1.20 -22.84
C GLU A 22 3.88 0.46 -21.62
N HIS A 23 4.27 1.17 -20.56
CA HIS A 23 4.85 0.58 -19.35
C HIS A 23 3.83 0.36 -18.24
N ILE A 24 2.64 0.95 -18.34
CA ILE A 24 1.59 0.86 -17.30
C ILE A 24 1.09 -0.58 -17.14
N GLY A 25 0.92 -1.31 -18.25
CA GLY A 25 0.48 -2.71 -18.22
C GLY A 25 1.45 -3.61 -17.47
N GLU A 26 2.72 -3.60 -17.88
CA GLU A 26 3.81 -4.36 -17.24
C GLU A 26 3.96 -3.99 -15.76
N PHE A 27 3.90 -2.68 -15.45
CA PHE A 27 4.04 -2.21 -14.08
C PHE A 27 2.86 -2.64 -13.20
N LYS A 28 1.63 -2.61 -13.72
CA LYS A 28 0.44 -3.08 -13.01
C LYS A 28 0.55 -4.57 -12.65
N GLU A 29 0.96 -5.41 -13.60
CA GLU A 29 1.16 -6.85 -13.35
C GLU A 29 2.22 -7.07 -12.27
N ARG A 30 3.36 -6.38 -12.38
CA ARG A 30 4.42 -6.43 -11.36
C ARG A 30 3.91 -6.07 -9.98
N ILE A 31 3.12 -5.00 -9.86
CA ILE A 31 2.58 -4.56 -8.57
C ILE A 31 1.66 -5.61 -7.95
N VAL A 32 0.78 -6.23 -8.76
CA VAL A 32 -0.10 -7.31 -8.28
C VAL A 32 0.73 -8.50 -7.79
N GLU A 33 1.71 -8.95 -8.58
CA GLU A 33 2.63 -10.02 -8.17
C GLU A 33 3.39 -9.68 -6.89
N THR A 34 3.90 -8.44 -6.76
CA THR A 34 4.59 -7.97 -5.56
C THR A 34 3.70 -8.07 -4.32
N VAL A 35 2.43 -7.69 -4.45
CA VAL A 35 1.44 -7.77 -3.36
C VAL A 35 1.16 -9.21 -2.95
N GLU A 36 0.94 -10.09 -3.93
CA GLU A 36 0.64 -11.50 -3.69
C GLU A 36 1.83 -12.25 -3.07
N ASN A 37 3.04 -11.97 -3.55
CA ASN A 37 4.28 -12.50 -2.97
C ASN A 37 4.53 -12.00 -1.54
N ALA A 38 4.00 -10.83 -1.18
CA ALA A 38 4.03 -10.30 0.19
C ALA A 38 2.92 -10.88 1.09
N GLY A 39 2.10 -11.82 0.57
CA GLY A 39 1.06 -12.50 1.33
C GLY A 39 -0.27 -11.74 1.46
N LEU A 40 -0.46 -10.66 0.69
CA LEU A 40 -1.72 -9.90 0.65
C LEU A 40 -2.43 -10.10 -0.68
N LYS A 41 -3.69 -9.67 -0.77
CA LYS A 41 -4.51 -9.79 -1.97
C LYS A 41 -4.84 -8.42 -2.54
N ALA A 42 -4.77 -8.30 -3.86
CA ALA A 42 -5.15 -7.11 -4.60
C ALA A 42 -6.62 -7.22 -5.06
N TYR A 43 -7.55 -6.60 -4.34
CA TYR A 43 -8.96 -6.60 -4.69
C TYR A 43 -9.30 -5.46 -5.64
N VAL A 44 -9.87 -5.77 -6.80
CA VAL A 44 -10.24 -4.78 -7.84
C VAL A 44 -11.24 -3.76 -7.30
N ARG A 45 -11.02 -2.49 -7.63
CA ARG A 45 -11.89 -1.32 -7.36
C ARG A 45 -11.93 -0.45 -8.63
N ALA A 46 -12.87 0.50 -8.70
CA ALA A 46 -13.08 1.35 -9.89
C ALA A 46 -11.78 1.95 -10.45
N ASP A 47 -10.93 2.50 -9.58
CA ASP A 47 -9.70 3.19 -9.98
C ASP A 47 -8.42 2.37 -9.70
N GLY A 48 -8.50 1.05 -9.53
CA GLY A 48 -7.32 0.22 -9.22
C GLY A 48 -7.62 -0.86 -8.19
N TYR A 49 -6.91 -0.85 -7.06
CA TYR A 49 -6.95 -1.96 -6.10
C TYR A 49 -7.00 -1.52 -4.64
N ALA A 50 -7.67 -2.32 -3.82
CA ALA A 50 -7.51 -2.34 -2.38
C ALA A 50 -6.64 -3.54 -2.02
N ILE A 51 -5.51 -3.30 -1.35
CA ILE A 51 -4.53 -4.31 -0.98
C ILE A 51 -4.67 -4.59 0.51
N MET A 52 -5.09 -5.81 0.83
CA MET A 52 -5.41 -6.24 2.19
C MET A 52 -5.39 -7.77 2.30
N GLN A 53 -5.34 -8.29 3.52
CA GLN A 53 -5.32 -9.73 3.76
C GLN A 53 -6.62 -10.41 3.33
N ASN A 54 -7.77 -9.79 3.66
CA ASN A 54 -9.10 -10.27 3.32
C ASN A 54 -10.08 -9.08 3.20
N GLU A 55 -11.28 -9.30 2.66
CA GLU A 55 -12.27 -8.22 2.48
C GLU A 55 -12.86 -7.68 3.79
N MET A 56 -12.76 -8.42 4.90
CA MET A 56 -13.24 -7.97 6.21
C MET A 56 -12.47 -6.76 6.70
N VAL A 57 -11.18 -6.64 6.38
CA VAL A 57 -10.38 -5.43 6.62
C VAL A 57 -11.06 -4.18 6.01
N GLY A 58 -11.46 -4.28 4.74
CA GLY A 58 -12.17 -3.21 4.04
C GLY A 58 -13.56 -2.95 4.62
N ALA A 59 -14.30 -4.00 4.99
CA ALA A 59 -15.64 -3.89 5.55
C ALA A 59 -15.66 -3.21 6.94
N LEU A 60 -14.64 -3.45 7.76
CA LEU A 60 -14.47 -2.81 9.07
C LEU A 60 -13.92 -1.38 8.96
N GLY A 61 -13.57 -0.92 7.75
CA GLY A 61 -12.98 0.40 7.55
C GLY A 61 -11.56 0.54 8.09
N LEU A 62 -10.86 -0.59 8.26
CA LEU A 62 -9.48 -0.60 8.75
C LEU A 62 -8.52 0.00 7.70
N PRO A 63 -7.44 0.68 8.13
CA PRO A 63 -6.48 1.28 7.22
C PRO A 63 -5.78 0.25 6.35
N HIS A 64 -5.80 0.41 5.03
CA HIS A 64 -5.19 -0.55 4.11
C HIS A 64 -4.51 0.17 2.94
N VAL A 65 -3.64 -0.54 2.24
CA VAL A 65 -2.94 0.03 1.08
C VAL A 65 -3.93 0.16 -0.08
N ARG A 66 -3.94 1.33 -0.71
CA ARG A 66 -4.69 1.60 -1.94
C ARG A 66 -3.72 1.81 -3.08
N LEU A 67 -4.07 1.22 -4.22
CA LEU A 67 -3.41 1.44 -5.49
C LEU A 67 -4.42 2.12 -6.42
N GLY A 68 -4.08 3.32 -6.88
CA GLY A 68 -4.82 4.08 -7.88
C GLY A 68 -4.09 4.04 -9.22
N ILE A 69 -4.80 3.79 -10.31
CA ILE A 69 -4.27 3.82 -11.67
C ILE A 69 -5.18 4.74 -12.48
N VAL A 70 -4.62 5.86 -12.96
CA VAL A 70 -5.34 6.84 -13.79
C VAL A 70 -4.44 7.22 -14.94
N GLU A 71 -4.82 6.82 -16.15
CA GLU A 71 -4.05 7.04 -17.38
C GLU A 71 -2.60 6.55 -17.24
N ASP A 72 -1.65 7.49 -17.15
CA ASP A 72 -0.21 7.26 -17.09
C ASP A 72 0.35 7.30 -15.65
N LYS A 73 -0.53 7.39 -14.64
CA LYS A 73 -0.18 7.56 -13.23
C LYS A 73 -0.55 6.33 -12.42
N VAL A 74 0.40 5.89 -11.61
CA VAL A 74 0.17 4.87 -10.59
C VAL A 74 0.50 5.46 -9.22
N MET A 75 -0.46 5.36 -8.29
CA MET A 75 -0.41 5.97 -6.97
C MET A 75 -0.61 4.92 -5.89
N VAL A 76 0.20 4.96 -4.83
CA VAL A 76 0.06 4.10 -3.65
C VAL A 76 -0.09 4.97 -2.41
N TRP A 77 -1.07 4.68 -1.56
CA TRP A 77 -1.24 5.36 -0.28
C TRP A 77 -1.93 4.47 0.75
N ILE A 78 -1.85 4.83 2.03
CA ILE A 78 -2.67 4.20 3.07
C ILE A 78 -4.01 4.93 3.15
N ARG A 79 -5.11 4.18 3.00
CA ARG A 79 -6.45 4.72 3.25
C ARG A 79 -6.69 4.89 4.74
N ASP A 80 -7.23 6.05 5.13
CA ASP A 80 -7.70 6.34 6.49
C ASP A 80 -6.71 5.94 7.62
N PRO A 81 -5.42 6.28 7.56
CA PRO A 81 -4.39 5.80 8.51
C PRO A 81 -4.66 6.18 9.98
N HIS A 82 -5.47 7.22 10.21
CA HIS A 82 -5.89 7.68 11.54
C HIS A 82 -7.00 6.83 12.17
N LYS A 83 -7.63 5.91 11.41
CA LYS A 83 -8.67 4.98 11.89
C LYS A 83 -8.11 3.63 12.35
N LEU A 84 -6.81 3.55 12.59
CA LEU A 84 -6.22 2.35 13.17
C LEU A 84 -6.82 2.13 14.57
N ASP A 85 -7.53 1.03 14.74
CA ASP A 85 -8.30 0.72 15.94
C ASP A 85 -8.02 -0.73 16.38
N GLY A 86 -7.55 -0.89 17.62
CA GLY A 86 -7.12 -2.18 18.14
C GLY A 86 -8.26 -3.18 18.27
N GLU A 87 -9.45 -2.73 18.70
CA GLU A 87 -10.60 -3.60 18.86
C GLU A 87 -11.12 -4.10 17.51
N LEU A 88 -11.09 -3.25 16.48
CA LEU A 88 -11.49 -3.65 15.12
C LEU A 88 -10.47 -4.60 14.49
N ILE A 89 -9.17 -4.39 14.74
CA ILE A 89 -8.12 -5.30 14.27
C ILE A 89 -8.25 -6.67 14.94
N GLU A 90 -8.49 -6.71 16.26
CA GLU A 90 -8.74 -7.95 16.98
C GLU A 90 -10.01 -8.66 16.51
N LYS A 91 -11.10 -7.93 16.23
CA LYS A 91 -12.31 -8.47 15.61
C LYS A 91 -12.07 -9.05 14.22
N ALA A 92 -11.09 -8.54 13.48
CA ALA A 92 -10.65 -9.11 12.21
C ALA A 92 -9.79 -10.38 12.38
N GLY A 93 -9.49 -10.78 13.63
CA GLY A 93 -8.68 -11.95 13.97
C GLY A 93 -7.17 -11.70 13.89
N LEU A 94 -6.72 -10.45 14.04
CA LEU A 94 -5.33 -10.05 13.84
C LEU A 94 -4.75 -9.36 15.08
N GLY A 95 -3.42 -9.40 15.22
CA GLY A 95 -2.70 -8.57 16.18
C GLY A 95 -2.39 -7.19 15.60
N VAL A 96 -2.43 -6.13 16.43
CA VAL A 96 -2.15 -4.75 15.98
C VAL A 96 -0.76 -4.62 15.35
N GLU A 97 0.27 -5.17 16.01
CA GLU A 97 1.64 -5.10 15.50
C GLU A 97 1.80 -5.89 14.20
N GLU A 98 1.25 -7.11 14.14
CA GLU A 98 1.26 -7.93 12.92
C GLU A 98 0.57 -7.21 11.75
N TYR A 99 -0.59 -6.61 12.00
CA TYR A 99 -1.35 -5.86 11.00
C TYR A 99 -0.56 -4.68 10.44
N VAL A 100 0.07 -3.90 11.33
CA VAL A 100 0.90 -2.77 10.89
C VAL A 100 2.13 -3.27 10.14
N MET A 101 2.79 -4.32 10.62
CA MET A 101 3.96 -4.90 9.95
C MET A 101 3.62 -5.46 8.57
N GLN A 102 2.45 -6.08 8.38
CA GLN A 102 1.97 -6.50 7.07
C GLN A 102 1.88 -5.32 6.09
N ILE A 103 1.31 -4.19 6.54
CA ILE A 103 1.23 -2.96 5.71
C ILE A 103 2.62 -2.41 5.41
N LEU A 104 3.52 -2.35 6.40
CA LEU A 104 4.89 -1.86 6.19
C LEU A 104 5.69 -2.76 5.25
N ASN A 105 5.53 -4.08 5.36
CA ASN A 105 6.24 -5.04 4.51
C ASN A 105 5.79 -4.94 3.05
N VAL A 106 4.48 -4.91 2.78
CA VAL A 106 3.99 -4.78 1.41
C VAL A 106 4.36 -3.41 0.83
N THR A 107 4.30 -2.34 1.61
CA THR A 107 4.65 -1.00 1.10
C THR A 107 6.14 -0.86 0.86
N ARG A 108 6.98 -1.56 1.61
CA ARG A 108 8.41 -1.70 1.30
C ARG A 108 8.63 -2.44 -0.02
N ALA A 109 7.95 -3.56 -0.24
CA ALA A 109 8.07 -4.31 -1.48
C ALA A 109 7.59 -3.48 -2.70
N LEU A 110 6.51 -2.71 -2.53
CA LEU A 110 6.03 -1.77 -3.54
C LEU A 110 7.05 -0.64 -3.79
N LEU A 111 7.70 -0.11 -2.76
CA LEU A 111 8.77 0.87 -2.91
C LEU A 111 9.91 0.32 -3.79
N ASP A 112 10.32 -0.92 -3.55
CA ASP A 112 11.35 -1.56 -4.37
C ASP A 112 10.89 -1.73 -5.83
N ALA A 113 9.63 -2.12 -6.06
CA ALA A 113 9.03 -2.18 -7.41
C ALA A 113 8.98 -0.80 -8.12
N PHE A 114 8.63 0.26 -7.40
CA PHE A 114 8.67 1.64 -7.92
C PHE A 114 10.09 2.06 -8.31
N ASN A 115 11.09 1.69 -7.51
CA ASN A 115 12.49 2.01 -7.80
C ASN A 115 13.04 1.28 -9.04
N LEU A 116 12.56 0.07 -9.34
CA LEU A 116 12.93 -0.63 -10.59
C LEU A 116 12.48 0.10 -11.85
N TYR A 117 11.44 0.94 -11.75
CA TYR A 117 10.89 1.71 -12.86
C TYR A 117 11.36 3.17 -12.87
N ARG A 118 12.23 3.58 -11.94
CA ARG A 118 12.67 4.97 -11.78
C ARG A 118 13.26 5.57 -13.06
N GLU A 119 14.12 4.84 -13.75
CA GLU A 119 14.76 5.31 -15.00
C GLU A 119 13.78 5.38 -16.17
N LYS A 120 12.66 4.65 -16.10
CA LYS A 120 11.59 4.67 -17.10
C LYS A 120 10.51 5.72 -16.79
N ALA A 121 10.61 6.42 -15.66
CA ALA A 121 9.58 7.32 -15.18
C ALA A 121 9.77 8.74 -15.71
N LYS A 122 8.67 9.36 -16.16
CA LYS A 122 8.62 10.81 -16.43
C LYS A 122 8.74 11.62 -15.15
N ALA A 123 8.14 11.11 -14.08
CA ALA A 123 8.18 11.70 -12.76
C ALA A 123 7.96 10.61 -11.70
N ILE A 124 8.58 10.79 -10.55
CA ILE A 124 8.39 9.91 -9.39
C ILE A 124 8.39 10.74 -8.11
N TYR A 125 7.43 10.45 -7.24
CA TYR A 125 7.32 10.99 -5.90
C TYR A 125 7.23 9.83 -4.92
N ILE A 126 8.06 9.88 -3.87
CA ILE A 126 8.10 8.85 -2.83
C ILE A 126 8.19 9.56 -1.48
N GLU A 127 7.13 9.44 -0.70
CA GLU A 127 7.14 9.66 0.74
C GLU A 127 7.07 8.30 1.41
N TYR A 128 8.11 7.97 2.19
CA TYR A 128 8.18 6.71 2.93
C TYR A 128 8.87 6.96 4.28
N PRO A 129 8.35 6.42 5.40
CA PRO A 129 9.01 6.56 6.69
C PRO A 129 10.37 5.85 6.68
N ILE A 130 11.44 6.59 7.01
CA ILE A 130 12.76 6.02 7.27
C ILE A 130 12.76 5.47 8.69
N PHE A 131 12.87 4.14 8.83
CA PHE A 131 13.09 3.49 10.12
C PHE A 131 14.60 3.36 10.33
N ASN A 132 15.16 4.13 11.26
CA ASN A 132 16.51 3.89 11.75
C ASN A 132 16.40 2.80 12.81
N TYR A 133 16.86 1.59 12.48
CA TYR A 133 17.03 0.49 13.44
C TYR A 133 18.38 0.59 14.12
#